data_AF-A0ABD5IRT3-F1
#
_entry.id   AF-A0ABD5IRT3-F1
#
_cell.length_a   1.000
_cell.length_b   1.000
_cell.length_c   1.000
_cell.angle_alpha   90.00
_cell.angle_beta   90.00
_cell.angle_gamma   90.00
#
_symmetry.space_group_name_H-M   'P 1'
#
loop_
_entity.id
_entity.type
_entity.pdbx_description
1 polymer ?
#
loop_
_entity_poly.entity_id
_entity_poly.type
_entity_poly.pdbx_seq_one_letter_code
_entity_poly.pdbx_strand_id
1 'polypeptide(L)' 'PHRGHQLLSGEGKAKNVITCPYHAWAFKLDGNLAHARNCENVANFDSDKAQLVPVRLEEYAGFVFINMDPNATSVED' A
#
# COMPACT_ATOMS: atom_id res chain seq x y z
N PRO A 1 -6.55 -0.54 -3.47
CA PRO A 1 -7.59 -1.40 -4.10
C PRO A 1 -8.65 -0.62 -4.88
N HIS A 2 -9.63 0.04 -4.24
CA HIS A 2 -10.79 0.75 -4.84
C HIS A 2 -11.08 0.45 -6.33
N ARG A 3 -10.39 1.13 -7.27
CA ARG A 3 -10.53 0.94 -8.73
C ARG A 3 -9.21 0.95 -9.51
N GLY A 4 -8.11 0.55 -8.87
CA GLY A 4 -6.85 0.23 -9.57
C GLY A 4 -6.03 1.39 -10.16
N HIS A 5 -6.33 2.65 -9.83
CA HIS A 5 -5.50 3.77 -10.29
C HIS A 5 -4.11 3.75 -9.62
N GLN A 6 -3.06 4.04 -10.39
CA GLN A 6 -1.69 4.20 -9.88
C GLN A 6 -1.63 5.24 -8.75
N LEU A 7 -0.91 4.96 -7.67
CA LEU A 7 -0.88 5.83 -6.49
C LEU A 7 0.26 6.86 -6.53
N LEU A 8 1.45 6.41 -6.90
CA LEU A 8 2.67 7.22 -6.97
C LEU A 8 3.38 6.96 -8.29
N SER A 9 4.19 7.92 -8.74
CA SER A 9 4.98 7.84 -9.98
C SER A 9 6.37 8.42 -9.76
N GLY A 10 7.39 7.79 -10.35
CA GLY A 10 8.78 8.21 -10.20
C GLY A 10 9.32 7.92 -8.80
N GLU A 11 10.29 8.74 -8.38
CA GLU A 11 11.00 8.62 -7.11
C GLU A 11 10.95 9.94 -6.33
N GLY A 12 11.09 9.87 -5.00
CA GLY A 12 11.12 11.05 -4.15
C GLY A 12 10.67 10.79 -2.73
N LYS A 13 10.28 11.86 -2.04
CA LYS A 13 9.81 11.82 -0.65
C LYS A 13 8.29 11.89 -0.61
N ALA A 14 7.64 10.84 -0.12
CA ALA A 14 6.21 10.85 0.11
C ALA A 14 5.83 11.89 1.19
N LYS A 15 4.60 12.40 1.11
CA LYS A 15 3.96 13.13 2.23
C LYS A 15 3.64 12.14 3.36
N ASN A 16 3.04 12.63 4.44
CA ASN A 16 2.64 11.77 5.57
C ASN A 16 1.58 10.70 5.19
N VAL A 17 0.86 10.91 4.08
CA VAL A 17 -0.11 9.97 3.52
C VAL A 17 0.01 9.94 1.98
N ILE A 18 -0.34 8.80 1.39
CA ILE A 18 -0.47 8.60 -0.05
C ILE A 18 -1.95 8.76 -0.42
N THR A 19 -2.25 9.73 -1.28
CA THR A 19 -3.63 9.99 -1.72
C THR A 19 -3.81 9.52 -3.16
N CYS A 20 -4.73 8.57 -3.37
CA CYS A 20 -5.12 8.10 -4.69
C CYS A 20 -5.63 9.26 -5.55
N PRO A 21 -5.02 9.53 -6.73
CA PRO A 21 -5.42 10.67 -7.57
C PRO A 21 -6.87 10.60 -8.07
N TYR A 22 -7.46 9.41 -8.15
CA TYR A 22 -8.77 9.23 -8.77
C TYR A 22 -9.93 9.65 -7.84
N HIS A 23 -9.99 9.11 -6.63
CA HIS A 23 -11.11 9.35 -5.69
C HIS A 23 -10.66 9.79 -4.30
N ALA A 24 -9.40 10.17 -4.16
CA ALA A 24 -8.81 10.68 -2.92
C ALA A 24 -8.92 9.73 -1.71
N TRP A 25 -8.90 8.41 -1.95
CA TRP A 25 -8.62 7.46 -0.87
C TRP A 25 -7.20 7.70 -0.36
N ALA A 26 -7.04 7.82 0.94
CA ALA A 26 -5.77 8.13 1.59
C ALA A 26 -5.25 6.91 2.36
N PHE A 27 -3.98 6.60 2.16
CA PHE A 27 -3.26 5.51 2.81
C PHE A 27 -2.10 6.07 3.62
N LYS A 28 -1.86 5.51 4.81
CA LYS A 28 -0.62 5.68 5.56
C LYS A 28 0.54 5.02 4.81
N LEU A 29 1.77 5.35 5.20
CA LEU A 29 2.98 4.80 4.56
C LEU A 29 3.23 3.32 4.85
N ASP A 30 2.57 2.75 5.87
CA ASP A 30 2.53 1.32 6.16
C ASP A 30 1.51 0.55 5.30
N GLY A 31 0.81 1.25 4.40
CA GLY A 31 -0.22 0.68 3.52
C GLY A 31 -1.63 0.66 4.09
N ASN A 32 -1.82 1.06 5.37
CA ASN A 32 -3.13 1.10 5.98
C ASN A 32 -3.99 2.27 5.43
N LEU A 33 -5.28 2.04 5.19
CA LEU A 33 -6.28 2.98 4.73
C LEU A 33 -6.53 3.96 5.88
N ALA A 34 -6.11 5.19 5.68
CA ALA A 34 -6.36 6.28 6.62
C ALA A 34 -7.79 6.80 6.46
N HIS A 35 -8.26 6.94 5.21
CA HIS A 35 -9.59 7.47 4.92
C HIS A 35 -10.06 7.09 3.51
N ALA A 36 -11.34 6.76 3.38
CA ALA A 36 -12.06 6.65 2.11
C ALA A 36 -13.30 7.55 2.19
N ARG A 37 -13.43 8.48 1.24
CA ARG A 37 -14.57 9.43 1.24
C ARG A 37 -15.89 8.67 1.11
N ASN A 38 -16.88 9.06 1.91
CA ASN A 38 -18.25 8.52 1.91
C ASN A 38 -18.34 7.02 2.26
N CYS A 39 -17.31 6.44 2.87
CA CYS A 39 -17.30 5.00 3.19
C CYS A 39 -18.36 4.61 4.22
N GLU A 40 -18.74 5.52 5.10
CA GLU A 40 -19.80 5.36 6.10
C GLU A 40 -21.18 5.13 5.49
N ASN A 41 -21.38 5.54 4.23
CA ASN A 41 -22.62 5.38 3.48
C ASN A 41 -22.56 4.19 2.50
N VAL A 42 -21.48 3.41 2.50
CA VAL A 42 -21.34 2.20 1.70
C VAL A 42 -21.67 1.00 2.57
N ALA A 43 -22.73 0.28 2.23
CA ALA A 43 -23.15 -0.91 2.96
C ALA A 43 -22.02 -1.93 3.06
N ASN A 44 -21.78 -2.44 4.27
CA ASN A 44 -20.75 -3.44 4.57
C ASN A 44 -19.33 -3.02 4.16
N PHE A 45 -19.02 -1.73 4.17
CA PHE A 45 -17.65 -1.28 3.97
C PHE A 45 -16.74 -1.77 5.11
N ASP A 46 -15.67 -2.47 4.74
CA ASP A 46 -14.69 -3.03 5.66
C ASP A 46 -13.33 -2.39 5.37
N SER A 47 -12.90 -1.47 6.25
CA SER A 47 -11.62 -0.77 6.10
C SER A 47 -10.44 -1.72 6.18
N ASP A 48 -10.55 -2.80 6.95
CA ASP A 48 -9.45 -3.75 7.18
C ASP A 48 -9.18 -4.60 5.94
N LYS A 49 -10.16 -4.73 5.04
CA LYS A 49 -10.01 -5.36 3.72
C LYS A 49 -9.67 -4.37 2.60
N ALA A 50 -9.59 -3.08 2.90
CA ALA A 50 -9.40 -2.02 1.93
C ALA A 50 -7.98 -1.43 1.91
N GLN A 51 -7.01 -2.16 2.49
CA GLN A 51 -5.59 -1.78 2.59
C GLN A 51 -4.85 -1.87 1.25
N LEU A 52 -3.62 -1.31 1.21
CA LEU A 52 -2.68 -1.63 0.13
C LEU A 52 -2.21 -3.08 0.27
N VAL A 53 -1.98 -3.74 -0.87
CA VAL A 53 -1.45 -5.11 -0.89
C VAL A 53 0.07 -5.03 -0.70
N PRO A 54 0.63 -5.65 0.35
CA PRO A 54 2.06 -5.60 0.62
C PRO A 54 2.83 -6.60 -0.26
N VAL A 55 4.13 -6.40 -0.34
CA VAL A 55 5.12 -7.39 -0.80
C VAL A 55 6.16 -7.56 0.30
N ARG A 56 6.87 -8.69 0.32
CA ARG A 56 8.02 -8.84 1.22
C ARG A 56 9.13 -7.91 0.76
N LEU A 57 9.82 -7.31 1.73
CA LEU A 57 10.98 -6.46 1.53
C LEU A 57 12.08 -6.90 2.48
N GLU A 58 13.30 -6.99 1.97
CA GLU A 58 14.49 -7.30 2.76
C GLU A 58 15.65 -6.39 2.32
N GLU A 59 16.40 -5.90 3.29
CA GLU A 59 17.67 -5.22 3.07
C GLU A 59 18.80 -6.24 3.20
N TYR A 60 19.53 -6.47 2.11
CA TYR A 60 20.59 -7.46 2.06
C TYR A 60 21.80 -6.94 1.28
N ALA A 61 23.01 -7.14 1.82
CA ALA A 61 24.27 -6.72 1.20
C ALA A 61 24.30 -5.24 0.72
N GLY A 62 23.55 -4.35 1.37
CA GLY A 62 23.46 -2.92 1.02
C GLY A 62 22.44 -2.57 -0.07
N PHE A 63 21.61 -3.53 -0.50
CA PHE A 63 20.55 -3.35 -1.49
C PHE A 63 19.17 -3.72 -0.92
N VAL A 64 18.11 -3.28 -1.60
CA VAL A 64 16.71 -3.61 -1.24
C VAL A 64 16.18 -4.64 -2.23
N PHE A 65 15.67 -5.76 -1.71
CA PHE A 65 15.04 -6.83 -2.47
C PHE A 65 13.56 -6.92 -2.13
N ILE A 66 12.74 -7.29 -3.12
CA ILE A 66 11.32 -7.58 -2.92
C ILE A 66 11.00 -9.01 -3.33
N ASN A 67 9.99 -9.60 -2.70
CA ASN A 67 9.44 -10.89 -3.09
C ASN A 67 7.90 -10.87 -3.04
N MET A 68 7.27 -11.42 -4.08
CA MET A 68 5.81 -11.51 -4.17
C MET A 68 5.25 -12.71 -3.40
N ASP A 69 6.06 -13.74 -3.14
CA ASP A 69 5.64 -14.89 -2.33
C ASP A 69 5.81 -14.58 -0.84
N PRO A 70 4.71 -14.49 -0.06
CA PRO A 70 4.79 -14.24 1.38
C PRO A 70 5.51 -15.35 2.15
N ASN A 71 5.64 -16.55 1.58
CA ASN A 71 6.26 -17.72 2.22
C ASN A 71 7.69 -18.00 1.75
N ALA A 72 8.28 -17.12 0.92
CA ALA A 72 9.67 -17.25 0.49
C ALA A 72 10.65 -17.33 1.68
N THR A 73 11.81 -17.92 1.47
CA THR A 73 12.93 -17.83 2.42
C THR A 73 13.52 -16.41 2.43
N SER A 74 14.54 -16.18 3.26
CA SER A 74 15.27 -14.91 3.25
C SER A 74 16.07 -14.77 1.95
N VAL A 75 16.71 -13.62 1.71
CA VAL A 75 17.58 -13.46 0.53
C VAL A 75 18.83 -14.34 0.62
N GLU A 76 19.31 -14.64 1.83
CA GLU A 76 20.51 -15.46 2.07
C GLU A 76 20.23 -16.97 1.89
N ASP A 77 19.05 -17.45 2.32
CA ASP A 77 18.68 -18.87 2.40
C ASP A 77 18.08 -19.44 1.10
#